data_AF-A0AAV2AP11-F1
#
_entry.id   AF-A0AAV2AP11-F1
#
_cell.length_a   1.000
_cell.length_b   1.000
_cell.length_c   1.000
_cell.angle_alpha   90.00
_cell.angle_beta   90.00
_cell.angle_gamma   90.00
#
_symmetry.space_group_name_H-M   'P 1'
#
loop_
_entity.id
_entity.type
_entity.pdbx_description
1 polymer ?
#
loop_
_entity_poly.entity_id
_entity_poly.type
_entity_poly.pdbx_seq_one_letter_code
_entity_poly.pdbx_strand_id
1 'polypeptide(L)'
;MEHEQVFIAPWSNIEELKEVYKNIFSKNYPEKQIALEQICVWRTRCYPALPTAVEATDLLTRAMVQDMIHQAEKGNISKKDITMMYCTAIVRFVNLTLEHFQTGLIKRSLNSLAIEAKMPQYLVDVRNEATHTFCPSLDILRTAAESSLAYLEETFWKIIINNCQPMMNQSSDSFQDNNLLKRELENFRTEIESGIWHSASDNINYENIPIGKVLT
;
A
#
# COMPACT_ATOMS: atom_id res chain seq x y z
N MET A 1 2.17 30.25 -19.64
CA MET A 1 0.96 29.91 -18.88
C MET A 1 1.28 28.63 -18.15
N GLU A 2 1.56 28.73 -16.85
CA GLU A 2 1.75 27.55 -15.99
C GLU A 2 0.42 26.81 -15.95
N HIS A 3 0.41 25.57 -16.43
CA HIS A 3 -0.76 24.70 -16.29
C HIS A 3 -0.84 24.30 -14.82
N GLU A 4 -1.81 24.87 -14.11
CA GLU A 4 -2.16 24.47 -12.75
C GLU A 4 -2.51 22.98 -12.78
N GLN A 5 -1.64 22.14 -12.21
CA GLN A 5 -1.78 20.70 -12.26
C GLN A 5 -2.82 20.28 -11.22
N VAL A 6 -4.04 19.98 -11.68
CA VAL A 6 -5.14 19.52 -10.83
C VAL A 6 -4.89 18.07 -10.44
N PHE A 7 -4.63 17.82 -9.15
CA PHE A 7 -4.57 16.46 -8.60
C PHE A 7 -5.98 16.03 -8.17
N ILE A 8 -6.46 14.93 -8.75
CA ILE A 8 -7.73 14.31 -8.33
C ILE A 8 -7.43 13.48 -7.08
N ALA A 9 -8.02 13.88 -5.94
CA ALA A 9 -7.89 13.18 -4.69
C ALA A 9 -9.21 12.48 -4.29
N PRO A 10 -9.14 11.36 -3.54
CA PRO A 10 -10.34 10.64 -3.10
C PRO A 10 -11.15 11.36 -1.99
N TRP A 11 -10.49 12.21 -1.20
CA TRP A 11 -11.13 13.01 -0.16
C TRP A 11 -11.79 14.26 -0.76
N SER A 12 -12.96 14.61 -0.23
CA SER A 12 -13.74 15.77 -0.68
C SER A 12 -13.20 17.07 -0.10
N ASN A 13 -12.57 17.02 1.07
CA ASN A 13 -11.95 18.17 1.74
C ASN A 13 -10.77 17.72 2.62
N ILE A 14 -10.01 18.69 3.12
CA ILE A 14 -8.78 18.46 3.90
C ILE A 14 -9.11 17.92 5.30
N GLU A 15 -10.26 18.31 5.85
CA GLU A 15 -10.75 17.89 7.16
C GLU A 15 -11.03 16.38 7.18
N GLU A 16 -11.65 15.86 6.12
CA GLU A 16 -11.88 14.42 5.90
C GLU A 16 -10.55 13.65 5.87
N LEU A 17 -9.54 14.18 5.16
CA LEU A 17 -8.21 13.59 5.14
C LEU A 17 -7.55 13.60 6.53
N LYS A 18 -7.62 14.72 7.26
CA LYS A 18 -7.06 14.86 8.61
C LYS A 18 -7.73 13.93 9.62
N GLU A 19 -9.05 13.75 9.52
CA GLU A 19 -9.80 12.84 10.36
C GLU A 19 -9.38 11.39 10.11
N VAL A 20 -9.31 10.99 8.84
CA VAL A 20 -8.83 9.65 8.46
C VAL A 20 -7.40 9.42 8.94
N TYR A 21 -6.50 10.39 8.76
CA TYR A 21 -5.13 10.31 9.28
C TYR A 21 -5.13 10.09 10.80
N LYS A 22 -5.81 10.94 11.57
CA LYS A 22 -5.90 10.81 13.03
C LYS A 22 -6.42 9.43 13.46
N ASN A 23 -7.45 8.93 12.78
CA ASN A 23 -8.10 7.67 13.08
C ASN A 23 -7.24 6.45 12.72
N ILE A 24 -6.54 6.47 11.58
CA ILE A 24 -5.60 5.42 11.17
C ILE A 24 -4.47 5.28 12.18
N PHE A 25 -3.89 6.38 12.65
CA PHE A 25 -2.74 6.38 13.56
C PHE A 25 -3.11 6.36 15.05
N SER A 26 -4.40 6.24 15.35
CA SER A 26 -4.89 6.00 16.72
C SER A 26 -4.40 4.64 17.27
N LYS A 27 -4.39 4.51 18.60
CA LYS A 27 -4.17 3.23 19.29
C LYS A 27 -5.43 2.38 19.40
N ASN A 28 -6.60 3.00 19.26
CA ASN A 28 -7.90 2.37 19.48
C ASN A 28 -8.42 1.73 18.20
N TYR A 29 -8.79 0.45 18.25
CA TYR A 29 -9.36 -0.24 17.09
C TYR A 29 -10.68 0.37 16.58
N PRO A 30 -11.60 0.93 17.42
CA PRO A 30 -12.82 1.56 16.92
C PRO A 30 -12.55 2.79 16.05
N GLU A 31 -11.56 3.61 16.41
CA GLU A 31 -11.17 4.77 15.61
C GLU A 31 -10.59 4.33 14.26
N LYS A 32 -9.73 3.31 14.25
CA LYS A 32 -9.22 2.71 13.00
C LYS A 32 -10.36 2.16 12.12
N GLN A 33 -11.40 1.56 12.70
CA GLN A 33 -12.57 1.07 11.95
C GLN A 33 -13.29 2.21 11.22
N ILE A 34 -13.51 3.34 11.89
CA ILE A 34 -14.12 4.53 11.26
C ILE A 34 -13.27 5.01 10.07
N ALA A 35 -11.94 5.03 10.21
CA ALA A 35 -11.05 5.33 9.09
C ALA A 35 -11.18 4.34 7.92
N LEU A 36 -11.30 3.04 8.19
CA LEU A 36 -11.45 2.02 7.16
C LEU A 36 -12.78 2.14 6.39
N GLU A 37 -13.85 2.52 7.08
CA GLU A 37 -15.14 2.83 6.46
C GLU A 37 -15.03 4.03 5.52
N GLN A 38 -14.29 5.07 5.93
CA GLN A 38 -14.05 6.23 5.09
C GLN A 38 -13.19 5.88 3.85
N ILE A 39 -12.15 5.04 4.00
CA ILE A 39 -11.36 4.56 2.85
C ILE A 39 -12.23 3.72 1.89
N CYS A 40 -13.22 2.97 2.39
CA CYS A 40 -14.19 2.30 1.51
C CYS A 40 -14.97 3.30 0.66
N VAL A 41 -15.40 4.44 1.23
CA VAL A 41 -16.06 5.52 0.49
C VAL A 41 -15.11 6.12 -0.55
N TRP A 42 -13.84 6.32 -0.21
CA TRP A 42 -12.83 6.79 -1.16
C TRP A 42 -12.67 5.85 -2.35
N ARG A 43 -12.72 4.53 -2.11
CA ARG A 43 -12.63 3.51 -3.17
C ARG A 43 -13.79 3.60 -4.16
N THR A 44 -14.99 3.98 -3.72
CA THR A 44 -16.14 4.14 -4.63
C THR A 44 -16.06 5.42 -5.45
N ARG A 45 -15.40 6.46 -4.93
CA ARG A 45 -15.17 7.73 -5.64
C ARG A 45 -14.04 7.62 -6.68
N CYS A 46 -12.99 6.87 -6.37
CA CYS A 46 -11.82 6.70 -7.23
C CYS A 46 -11.80 5.31 -7.86
N TYR A 47 -12.59 5.14 -8.93
CA TYR A 47 -12.50 3.98 -9.82
C TYR A 47 -11.54 4.30 -10.98
N PRO A 48 -10.63 3.38 -11.41
CA PRO A 48 -10.51 1.98 -11.02
C PRO A 48 -9.62 1.69 -9.80
N ALA A 49 -8.85 2.66 -9.30
CA ALA A 49 -7.87 2.42 -8.25
C ALA A 49 -7.72 3.59 -7.25
N LEU A 50 -7.41 3.24 -6.00
CA LEU A 50 -6.96 4.17 -4.97
C LEU A 50 -5.48 4.49 -5.14
N PRO A 51 -4.98 5.62 -4.60
CA PRO A 51 -3.54 5.81 -4.44
C PRO A 51 -2.92 4.63 -3.71
N THR A 52 -1.81 4.08 -4.22
CA THR A 52 -1.25 2.81 -3.71
C THR A 52 -0.90 2.86 -2.23
N ALA A 53 -0.46 4.01 -1.72
CA ALA A 53 -0.18 4.20 -0.29
C ALA A 53 -1.45 4.12 0.57
N VAL A 54 -2.58 4.62 0.08
CA VAL A 54 -3.89 4.51 0.74
C VAL A 54 -4.36 3.05 0.72
N GLU A 55 -4.18 2.35 -0.41
CA GLU A 55 -4.51 0.92 -0.52
C GLU A 55 -3.66 0.06 0.43
N ALA A 56 -2.34 0.29 0.48
CA ALA A 56 -1.47 -0.42 1.39
C ALA A 56 -1.82 -0.14 2.86
N THR A 57 -2.14 1.12 3.19
CA THR A 57 -2.58 1.52 4.53
C THR A 57 -3.88 0.82 4.92
N ASP A 58 -4.84 0.73 3.99
CA ASP A 58 -6.12 0.04 4.17
C ASP A 58 -5.92 -1.43 4.53
N LEU A 59 -5.11 -2.15 3.75
CA LEU A 59 -4.84 -3.58 3.96
C LEU A 59 -4.15 -3.84 5.31
N LEU A 60 -3.12 -3.06 5.64
CA LEU A 60 -2.39 -3.17 6.91
C LEU A 60 -3.31 -2.87 8.10
N THR A 61 -4.07 -1.78 8.03
CA THR A 61 -4.97 -1.36 9.11
C THR A 61 -6.09 -2.38 9.32
N ARG A 62 -6.64 -2.98 8.25
CA ARG A 62 -7.63 -4.07 8.35
C ARG A 62 -7.08 -5.28 9.11
N ALA A 63 -5.86 -5.72 8.80
CA ALA A 63 -5.23 -6.83 9.52
C ALA A 63 -5.02 -6.50 11.00
N MET A 64 -4.53 -5.28 11.30
CA MET A 64 -4.32 -4.82 12.67
C MET A 64 -5.61 -4.74 13.49
N VAL A 65 -6.68 -4.19 12.90
CA VAL A 65 -7.99 -4.09 13.57
C VAL A 65 -8.53 -5.48 13.92
N GLN A 66 -8.48 -6.44 12.99
CA GLN A 66 -8.97 -7.79 13.27
C GLN A 66 -8.15 -8.51 14.35
N ASP A 67 -6.84 -8.30 14.38
CA ASP A 67 -6.00 -8.83 15.46
C ASP A 67 -6.32 -8.19 16.82
N MET A 68 -6.51 -6.86 16.87
CA MET A 68 -6.90 -6.16 18.10
C MET A 68 -8.25 -6.65 18.64
N ILE A 69 -9.25 -6.85 17.77
CA ILE A 69 -10.56 -7.40 18.15
C ILE A 69 -10.41 -8.84 18.65
N HIS A 70 -9.61 -9.67 17.95
CA HIS A 70 -9.35 -11.04 18.38
C HIS A 70 -8.72 -11.11 19.78
N GLN A 71 -7.78 -10.20 20.08
CA GLN A 71 -7.14 -10.11 21.40
C GLN A 71 -8.11 -9.62 22.49
N ALA A 72 -8.96 -8.62 22.18
CA ALA A 72 -9.85 -8.00 23.16
C ALA A 72 -11.07 -8.86 23.52
N GLU A 73 -11.72 -9.45 22.52
CA GLU A 73 -13.07 -10.03 22.65
C GLU A 73 -13.12 -11.53 22.37
N LYS A 74 -11.97 -12.18 22.13
CA LYS A 74 -11.89 -13.54 21.56
C LYS A 74 -12.79 -13.65 20.32
N GLY A 75 -12.53 -12.78 19.35
CA GLY A 75 -13.30 -12.71 18.11
C GLY A 75 -13.39 -14.04 17.36
N ASN A 76 -14.39 -14.15 16.47
CA ASN A 76 -14.71 -15.37 15.71
C ASN A 76 -13.63 -15.78 14.69
N ILE A 77 -12.67 -14.91 14.39
CA ILE A 77 -11.60 -15.16 13.42
C ILE A 77 -10.49 -15.98 14.09
N SER A 78 -10.01 -17.02 13.41
CA SER A 78 -8.92 -17.84 13.94
C SER A 78 -7.58 -17.11 13.89
N LYS A 79 -6.66 -17.46 14.79
CA LYS A 79 -5.28 -16.94 14.77
C LYS A 79 -4.60 -17.16 13.40
N LYS A 80 -4.91 -18.27 12.71
CA LYS A 80 -4.35 -18.59 11.39
C LYS A 80 -4.84 -17.64 10.31
N ASP A 81 -6.12 -17.25 10.36
CA ASP A 81 -6.70 -16.32 9.40
C ASP A 81 -6.08 -14.92 9.58
N ILE A 82 -5.91 -14.48 10.83
CA ILE A 82 -5.22 -13.21 11.15
C ILE A 82 -3.79 -13.24 10.62
N THR A 83 -3.06 -14.33 10.85
CA THR A 83 -1.72 -14.54 10.29
C THR A 83 -1.72 -14.41 8.76
N MET A 84 -2.68 -15.01 8.06
CA MET A 84 -2.80 -14.89 6.61
C MET A 84 -3.15 -13.47 6.14
N MET A 85 -4.00 -12.77 6.88
CA MET A 85 -4.34 -11.36 6.61
C MET A 85 -3.09 -10.48 6.68
N TYR A 86 -2.27 -10.63 7.72
CA TYR A 86 -1.00 -9.91 7.82
C TYR A 86 -0.02 -10.28 6.71
N CYS A 87 0.19 -11.58 6.45
CA CYS A 87 1.06 -12.06 5.37
C CYS A 87 0.65 -11.40 4.04
N THR A 88 -0.65 -11.41 3.71
CA THR A 88 -1.17 -10.79 2.49
C THR A 88 -0.97 -9.28 2.48
N ALA A 89 -1.27 -8.59 3.58
CA ALA A 89 -1.15 -7.14 3.69
C ALA A 89 0.30 -6.66 3.52
N ILE A 90 1.26 -7.33 4.17
CA ILE A 90 2.69 -6.98 4.08
C ILE A 90 3.22 -7.24 2.67
N VAL A 91 2.88 -8.39 2.06
CA VAL A 91 3.29 -8.69 0.68
C VAL A 91 2.76 -7.64 -0.29
N ARG A 92 1.48 -7.24 -0.14
CA ARG A 92 0.87 -6.18 -0.95
C ARG A 92 1.54 -4.83 -0.71
N PHE A 93 1.77 -4.44 0.54
CA PHE A 93 2.46 -3.20 0.89
C PHE A 93 3.84 -3.10 0.23
N VAL A 94 4.69 -4.12 0.40
CA VAL A 94 6.05 -4.11 -0.17
C VAL A 94 6.00 -4.05 -1.69
N ASN A 95 5.14 -4.86 -2.33
CA ASN A 95 5.04 -4.87 -3.78
C ASN A 95 4.54 -3.52 -4.32
N LEU A 96 3.44 -2.97 -3.77
CA LEU A 96 2.85 -1.70 -4.19
C LEU A 96 3.80 -0.51 -3.97
N THR A 97 4.59 -0.55 -2.90
CA THR A 97 5.53 0.53 -2.58
C THR A 97 6.74 0.48 -3.50
N LEU A 98 7.34 -0.70 -3.70
CA LEU A 98 8.56 -0.85 -4.48
C LEU A 98 8.32 -0.81 -6.00
N GLU A 99 7.09 -1.03 -6.45
CA GLU A 99 6.69 -0.87 -7.85
C GLU A 99 6.97 0.54 -8.36
N HIS A 100 6.73 1.57 -7.54
CA HIS A 100 7.02 2.97 -7.91
C HIS A 100 8.51 3.25 -8.10
N PHE A 101 9.38 2.49 -7.42
CA PHE A 101 10.82 2.64 -7.56
C PHE A 101 11.38 1.79 -8.69
N GLN A 102 10.60 0.88 -9.27
CA GLN A 102 11.01 -0.02 -10.35
C GLN A 102 11.03 0.73 -11.69
N THR A 103 11.97 1.67 -11.83
CA THR A 103 12.20 2.38 -13.08
C THR A 103 13.04 1.54 -14.05
N GLY A 104 12.64 1.52 -15.32
CA GLY A 104 13.35 0.86 -16.43
C GLY A 104 12.83 -0.53 -16.80
N LEU A 105 13.25 -1.02 -17.98
CA LEU A 105 12.80 -2.29 -18.56
C LEU A 105 13.36 -3.54 -17.84
N ILE A 106 14.43 -3.39 -17.08
CA ILE A 106 15.10 -4.50 -16.38
C ILE A 106 14.59 -4.56 -14.95
N LYS A 107 14.03 -5.72 -14.57
CA LYS A 107 13.58 -5.97 -13.20
C LYS A 107 14.76 -5.94 -12.23
N ARG A 108 14.68 -5.05 -11.24
CA ARG A 108 15.68 -4.92 -10.17
C ARG A 108 15.28 -5.77 -8.98
N SER A 109 16.24 -6.06 -8.11
CA SER A 109 15.97 -6.81 -6.88
C SER A 109 15.15 -5.96 -5.90
N LEU A 110 14.26 -6.59 -5.13
CA LEU A 110 13.48 -5.87 -4.11
C LEU A 110 14.39 -5.21 -3.06
N ASN A 111 15.52 -5.84 -2.71
CA ASN A 111 16.49 -5.25 -1.79
C ASN A 111 17.13 -3.97 -2.34
N SER A 112 17.48 -3.94 -3.63
CA SER A 112 17.99 -2.71 -4.25
C SER A 112 16.95 -1.60 -4.29
N LEU A 113 15.68 -1.94 -4.58
CA LEU A 113 14.59 -0.96 -4.58
C LEU A 113 14.30 -0.44 -3.17
N ALA A 114 14.36 -1.29 -2.15
CA ALA A 114 14.13 -0.89 -0.77
C ALA A 114 15.20 0.10 -0.26
N ILE A 115 16.46 -0.04 -0.68
CA ILE A 115 17.52 0.92 -0.36
C ILE A 115 17.18 2.29 -0.95
N GLU A 116 16.77 2.34 -2.22
CA GLU A 116 16.37 3.56 -2.91
C GLU A 116 15.14 4.21 -2.25
N ALA A 117 14.16 3.39 -1.90
CA ALA A 117 12.94 3.79 -1.20
C ALA A 117 13.16 4.16 0.28
N LYS A 118 14.38 3.99 0.82
CA LYS A 118 14.68 4.11 2.26
C LYS A 118 13.76 3.24 3.13
N MET A 119 13.28 2.12 2.58
CA MET A 119 12.46 1.16 3.29
C MET A 119 13.36 0.25 4.16
N PRO A 120 12.97 -0.07 5.40
CA PRO A 120 13.67 -1.07 6.20
C PRO A 120 13.79 -2.40 5.46
N GLN A 121 15.01 -2.86 5.19
CA GLN A 121 15.26 -4.06 4.36
C GLN A 121 14.60 -5.32 4.91
N TYR A 122 14.49 -5.46 6.23
CA TYR A 122 13.85 -6.61 6.83
C TYR A 122 12.36 -6.77 6.42
N LEU A 123 11.68 -5.70 6.00
CA LEU A 123 10.31 -5.80 5.46
C LEU A 123 10.29 -6.56 4.13
N VAL A 124 11.35 -6.44 3.33
CA VAL A 124 11.54 -7.24 2.12
C VAL A 124 11.80 -8.70 2.48
N ASP A 125 12.58 -8.95 3.53
CA ASP A 125 12.84 -10.31 4.02
C ASP A 125 11.54 -10.98 4.51
N VAL A 126 10.75 -10.30 5.33
CA VAL A 126 9.43 -10.79 5.79
C VAL A 126 8.50 -11.08 4.62
N ARG A 127 8.47 -10.20 3.60
CA ARG A 127 7.70 -10.44 2.37
C ARG A 127 8.20 -11.67 1.61
N ASN A 128 9.51 -11.85 1.50
CA ASN A 128 10.09 -13.00 0.79
C ASN A 128 9.78 -14.31 1.53
N GLU A 129 9.86 -14.32 2.86
CA GLU A 129 9.47 -15.48 3.67
C GLU A 129 7.98 -15.81 3.48
N ALA A 130 7.11 -14.81 3.60
CA ALA A 130 5.67 -14.97 3.44
C ALA A 130 5.22 -15.48 2.06
N THR A 131 6.04 -15.29 1.02
CA THR A 131 5.72 -15.70 -0.37
C THR A 131 6.38 -17.00 -0.81
N HIS A 132 7.60 -17.29 -0.34
CA HIS A 132 8.41 -18.37 -0.89
C HIS A 132 8.76 -19.48 0.10
N THR A 133 8.67 -19.24 1.40
CA THR A 133 9.03 -20.24 2.42
C THR A 133 7.82 -20.64 3.25
N PHE A 134 7.62 -20.01 4.40
CA PHE A 134 6.53 -20.23 5.32
C PHE A 134 6.05 -18.87 5.85
N CYS A 135 4.75 -18.76 6.16
CA CYS A 135 4.22 -17.52 6.73
C CYS A 135 4.88 -17.29 8.11
N PRO A 136 5.52 -16.12 8.35
CA PRO A 136 6.22 -15.82 9.60
C PRO A 136 5.31 -15.90 10.82
N SER A 137 5.92 -15.91 12.01
CA SER A 137 5.16 -15.91 13.26
C SER A 137 4.32 -14.63 13.37
N LEU A 138 3.19 -14.72 14.06
CA LEU A 138 2.27 -13.58 14.21
C LEU A 138 2.96 -12.36 14.87
N ASP A 139 3.92 -12.58 15.77
CA ASP A 139 4.63 -11.48 16.43
C ASP A 139 5.60 -10.75 15.48
N ILE A 140 6.25 -11.48 14.56
CA ILE A 140 7.05 -10.88 13.49
C ILE A 140 6.13 -10.06 12.57
N LEU A 141 4.98 -10.63 12.21
CA LEU A 141 4.01 -9.98 11.33
C LEU A 141 3.41 -8.70 11.93
N ARG A 142 3.11 -8.69 13.24
CA ARG A 142 2.67 -7.48 13.96
C ARG A 142 3.72 -6.38 13.89
N THR A 143 4.96 -6.72 14.23
CA THR A 143 6.10 -5.78 14.20
C THR A 143 6.34 -5.24 12.79
N ALA A 144 6.26 -6.10 11.78
CA ALA A 144 6.39 -5.72 10.38
C ALA A 144 5.25 -4.80 9.93
N ALA A 145 4.01 -5.07 10.34
CA ALA A 145 2.85 -4.22 10.01
C ALA A 145 2.95 -2.84 10.66
N GLU A 146 3.35 -2.76 11.93
CA GLU A 146 3.57 -1.49 12.63
C GLU A 146 4.63 -0.64 11.92
N SER A 147 5.75 -1.26 11.54
CA SER A 147 6.82 -0.56 10.84
C SER A 147 6.47 -0.19 9.40
N SER A 148 5.66 -1.01 8.72
CA SER A 148 5.11 -0.69 7.40
C SER A 148 4.18 0.52 7.49
N LEU A 149 3.32 0.57 8.51
CA LEU A 149 2.41 1.68 8.74
C LEU A 149 3.16 2.96 9.12
N ALA A 150 4.20 2.88 9.96
CA ALA A 150 5.07 4.00 10.28
C ALA A 150 5.84 4.52 9.05
N TYR A 151 6.32 3.62 8.19
CA TYR A 151 6.93 4.01 6.92
C TYR A 151 5.96 4.80 6.03
N LEU A 152 4.72 4.33 5.88
CA LEU A 152 3.68 5.04 5.12
C LEU A 152 3.31 6.39 5.76
N GLU A 153 3.37 6.47 7.09
CA GLU A 153 3.14 7.73 7.81
C GLU A 153 4.13 8.80 7.36
N GLU A 154 5.42 8.49 7.40
CA GLU A 154 6.49 9.44 7.09
C GLU A 154 6.60 9.74 5.59
N THR A 155 6.41 8.74 4.74
CA THR A 155 6.65 8.85 3.29
C THR A 155 5.45 9.33 2.48
N PHE A 156 4.24 9.26 3.04
CA PHE A 156 3.02 9.64 2.34
C PHE A 156 2.11 10.53 3.18
N TRP A 157 1.62 10.04 4.32
CA TRP A 157 0.54 10.71 5.04
C TRP A 157 0.95 12.09 5.58
N LYS A 158 2.10 12.19 6.26
CA LYS A 158 2.60 13.48 6.78
C LYS A 158 2.85 14.48 5.67
N ILE A 159 3.38 14.03 4.53
CA ILE A 159 3.66 14.88 3.37
C ILE A 159 2.36 15.49 2.84
N ILE A 160 1.33 14.67 2.59
CA ILE A 160 0.06 15.18 2.07
C ILE A 160 -0.63 16.08 3.10
N ILE A 161 -0.67 15.69 4.37
CA ILE A 161 -1.27 16.52 5.43
C ILE A 161 -0.60 17.90 5.54
N ASN A 162 0.74 17.94 5.44
CA ASN A 162 1.49 19.19 5.51
C ASN A 162 1.30 20.04 4.24
N ASN A 163 1.29 19.42 3.06
CA ASN A 163 1.09 20.12 1.79
C ASN A 163 -0.34 20.65 1.63
N CYS A 164 -1.31 20.05 2.33
CA CYS A 164 -2.69 20.54 2.39
C CYS A 164 -2.89 21.66 3.42
N GLN A 165 -1.88 22.07 4.20
CA GLN A 165 -1.96 23.30 4.98
C GLN A 165 -1.81 24.49 4.02
N PRO A 166 -2.61 25.57 4.16
CA PRO A 166 -2.40 26.75 3.34
C PRO A 166 -0.94 27.21 3.51
N MET A 167 -0.23 27.40 2.40
CA MET A 167 1.17 27.83 2.34
C MET A 167 1.33 29.21 2.99
N MET A 168 1.39 29.26 4.31
CA MET A 168 1.93 30.38 5.05
C MET A 168 3.33 30.00 5.50
N ASN A 169 4.30 30.59 4.80
CA ASN A 169 5.74 30.58 5.08
C ASN A 169 6.46 29.25 4.83
N GLN A 170 7.01 29.11 3.62
CA GLN A 170 8.42 28.74 3.49
C GLN A 170 8.98 29.25 2.16
N SER A 171 9.93 30.16 2.30
CA SER A 171 10.76 30.75 1.26
C SER A 171 11.54 29.68 0.48
N SER A 172 11.59 29.90 -0.83
CA SER A 172 12.46 29.33 -1.85
C SER A 172 13.78 28.71 -1.35
N ASP A 173 13.93 27.39 -1.48
CA ASP A 173 15.02 26.74 -2.23
C ASP A 173 14.99 25.20 -2.12
N SER A 174 14.74 24.52 -3.25
CA SER A 174 15.33 23.22 -3.65
C SER A 174 14.68 22.73 -4.94
N PHE A 175 15.12 23.29 -6.06
CA PHE A 175 14.66 22.96 -7.40
C PHE A 175 15.60 21.92 -8.02
N GLN A 176 15.41 20.63 -7.75
CA GLN A 176 16.05 19.56 -8.55
C GLN A 176 15.44 18.17 -8.32
N ASP A 177 14.20 17.93 -8.74
CA ASP A 177 13.72 16.55 -9.00
C ASP A 177 12.50 16.44 -9.94
N ASN A 178 12.12 17.53 -10.62
CA ASN A 178 10.92 17.58 -11.47
C ASN A 178 10.97 16.75 -12.77
N ASN A 179 12.10 16.11 -13.08
CA ASN A 179 12.26 15.31 -14.29
C ASN A 179 11.93 13.83 -14.10
N LEU A 180 11.97 13.29 -12.87
CA LEU A 180 11.64 11.89 -12.61
C LEU A 180 10.12 11.69 -12.59
N LEU A 181 9.39 12.53 -11.84
CA LEU A 181 7.93 12.47 -11.76
C LEU A 181 7.24 12.67 -13.11
N LYS A 182 7.76 13.57 -13.95
CA LYS A 182 7.20 13.78 -15.29
C LYS A 182 7.31 12.52 -16.15
N ARG A 183 8.43 11.82 -16.04
CA ARG A 183 8.69 10.61 -16.83
C ARG A 183 7.83 9.43 -16.37
N GLU A 184 7.52 9.36 -15.08
CA GLU A 184 6.63 8.33 -14.52
C GLU A 184 5.16 8.55 -14.90
N LEU A 185 4.69 9.80 -14.90
CA LEU A 185 3.32 10.15 -15.31
C LEU A 185 3.08 9.91 -16.81
N GLU A 186 4.11 10.10 -17.63
CA GLU A 186 4.04 9.89 -19.08
C GLU A 186 4.05 8.40 -19.44
N ASN A 187 4.80 7.59 -18.69
CA ASN A 187 4.79 6.14 -18.82
C ASN A 187 3.43 5.54 -18.40
N PHE A 188 2.86 6.01 -17.29
CA PHE A 188 1.56 5.55 -16.78
C PHE A 188 0.41 5.88 -17.76
N ARG A 189 0.46 7.05 -18.38
CA ARG A 189 -0.52 7.47 -19.40
C ARG A 189 -0.46 6.60 -20.66
N THR A 190 0.74 6.21 -21.07
CA THR A 190 0.94 5.37 -22.26
C THR A 190 0.40 3.96 -22.07
N GLU A 191 0.48 3.41 -20.85
CA GLU A 191 -0.09 2.09 -20.52
C GLU A 191 -1.62 2.09 -20.56
N ILE A 192 -2.27 3.14 -20.04
CA ILE A 192 -3.74 3.28 -20.05
C ILE A 192 -4.28 3.48 -21.48
N GLU A 193 -3.59 4.28 -22.30
CA GLU A 193 -4.02 4.58 -23.69
C GLU A 193 -3.84 3.37 -24.64
N SER A 194 -3.01 2.38 -24.29
CA SER A 194 -2.78 1.20 -25.11
C SER A 194 -3.93 0.18 -25.09
N GLY A 195 -4.83 0.21 -24.10
CA GLY A 195 -6.07 -0.58 -24.06
C GLY A 195 -5.91 -2.11 -24.09
N ILE A 196 -4.69 -2.64 -23.94
CA ILE A 196 -4.42 -4.08 -23.96
C ILE A 196 -4.33 -4.59 -22.52
N TRP A 197 -5.47 -4.93 -21.94
CA TRP A 197 -5.52 -5.79 -20.75
C TRP A 197 -5.60 -7.24 -21.22
N HIS A 198 -4.48 -7.95 -21.27
CA HIS A 198 -4.53 -9.41 -21.30
C HIS A 198 -4.79 -9.88 -19.87
N SER A 199 -5.97 -10.45 -19.59
CA SER A 199 -6.12 -11.18 -18.33
C SER A 199 -5.09 -12.32 -18.35
N ALA A 200 -4.43 -12.57 -17.22
CA ALA A 200 -3.48 -13.68 -17.09
C ALA A 200 -4.12 -15.06 -17.36
N SER A 201 -5.45 -15.13 -17.47
CA SER A 201 -6.23 -16.33 -17.81
C SER A 201 -6.44 -16.56 -19.30
N ASP A 202 -6.25 -15.57 -20.17
CA ASP A 202 -6.85 -15.61 -21.51
C ASP A 202 -6.09 -16.46 -22.53
N ASN A 203 -5.02 -17.15 -22.11
CA ASN A 203 -4.26 -18.07 -22.97
C ASN A 203 -3.78 -19.35 -22.24
N ILE A 204 -4.38 -19.72 -21.10
CA ILE A 204 -3.97 -20.93 -20.37
C ILE A 204 -4.95 -22.07 -20.67
N ASN A 205 -4.47 -23.10 -21.38
CA ASN A 205 -5.17 -24.38 -21.44
C ASN A 205 -4.97 -25.13 -20.10
N TYR A 206 -6.05 -25.22 -19.31
CA TYR A 206 -6.06 -25.87 -17.99
C TYR A 206 -6.09 -27.40 -18.04
N GLU A 207 -6.19 -28.02 -19.22
CA GLU A 207 -6.37 -29.48 -19.37
C GLU A 207 -5.17 -30.32 -18.92
N ASN A 208 -3.98 -29.73 -18.68
CA ASN A 208 -2.76 -30.47 -18.34
C ASN A 208 -1.96 -29.91 -17.14
N ILE A 209 -2.59 -29.20 -16.20
CA ILE A 209 -1.87 -28.63 -15.04
C ILE A 209 -1.78 -29.67 -13.89
N PRO A 210 -0.57 -30.11 -13.47
CA PRO A 210 -0.38 -31.16 -12.48
C PRO A 210 -0.45 -30.63 -11.03
N ILE A 211 -1.40 -29.76 -10.69
CA ILE A 211 -1.62 -29.36 -9.30
C ILE A 211 -2.66 -30.31 -8.72
N GLY A 212 -2.16 -31.41 -8.16
CA GLY A 212 -2.99 -32.38 -7.43
C GLY A 212 -2.74 -33.85 -7.78
N LYS A 213 -1.48 -34.28 -7.99
CA LYS A 213 -1.19 -35.70 -7.73
C LYS A 213 -1.17 -35.91 -6.22
N VAL A 214 -2.26 -36.44 -5.68
CA VAL A 214 -2.26 -37.04 -4.35
C VAL A 214 -1.24 -38.18 -4.39
N LEU A 215 -0.20 -38.08 -3.56
CA LEU A 215 0.68 -39.21 -3.31
C LEU A 215 -0.16 -40.24 -2.53
N THR A 216 -0.55 -41.32 -3.21
CA THR A 216 -0.97 -42.58 -2.57
C THR A 216 0.23 -43.29 -1.98
#